data_AF-A0AA44VS12-F1
#
_entry.id   AF-A0AA44VS12-F1
#
_cell.length_a   1.000
_cell.length_b   1.000
_cell.length_c   1.000
_cell.angle_alpha   90.00
_cell.angle_beta   90.00
_cell.angle_gamma   90.00
#
_symmetry.space_group_name_H-M   'P 1'
#
loop_
_entity.id
_entity.type
_entity.pdbx_description
1 polymer ?
#
loop_
_entity_poly.entity_id
_entity_poly.type
_entity_poly.pdbx_seq_one_letter_code
_entity_poly.pdbx_strand_id
1 'polypeptide(L)'
;MSNIGTKFILAQRFVFDPNSNSLVDQASDGEVVRLGSNESRILLMLSERPNEVITRNELHEYVWRDQGFEVDDSSLTQAVSTLRKMLKDSTKSPEFVKTVPKRGYQFIASVERSAPLSSSEQPIMAEVVENEMEPTLAFTTTAEEVVTEMTESEPVAKIQEAKAEVEPKATTNVAANKNSNKWTSFSALLIAIIMPILVITFTNPAESEFLTLAEVDGVKVQTPINHPDLSSWLPAIEKCVVHYNNNHTGMLKPTEVIATGGQTNNLALNYIHPQEYSSENITLRIYANQSDLNDICKGDQ
;
A
#
# COMPACT_ATOMS: atom_id res chain seq x y z
N MET A 1 -23.30 3.32 3.59
CA MET A 1 -23.09 3.84 4.95
C MET A 1 -21.69 4.44 5.00
N SER A 2 -21.48 5.55 5.69
CA SER A 2 -20.19 6.24 5.68
C SER A 2 -19.27 5.70 6.77
N ASN A 3 -18.46 4.68 6.45
CA ASN A 3 -17.50 4.04 7.37
C ASN A 3 -16.25 4.91 7.66
N ILE A 4 -16.41 6.23 7.75
CA ILE A 4 -15.32 7.21 7.90
C ILE A 4 -14.52 6.87 9.17
N GLY A 5 -13.20 6.69 9.02
CA GLY A 5 -12.29 6.35 10.12
C GLY A 5 -12.48 4.97 10.74
N THR A 6 -13.36 4.10 10.22
CA THR A 6 -13.55 2.73 10.77
C THR A 6 -12.37 1.85 10.39
N LYS A 7 -11.62 1.37 11.37
CA LYS A 7 -10.56 0.37 11.20
C LYS A 7 -11.08 -1.02 11.57
N PHE A 8 -10.46 -2.05 11.00
CA PHE A 8 -10.84 -3.44 11.21
C PHE A 8 -9.66 -4.20 11.81
N ILE A 9 -9.86 -4.85 12.95
CA ILE A 9 -8.89 -5.76 13.56
C ILE A 9 -9.25 -7.17 13.10
N LEU A 10 -8.30 -7.85 12.45
CA LEU A 10 -8.47 -9.15 11.82
C LEU A 10 -7.65 -10.18 12.59
N ALA A 11 -8.31 -11.24 13.11
CA ALA A 11 -7.69 -12.30 13.92
C ALA A 11 -6.84 -11.82 15.12
N GLN A 12 -7.11 -10.64 15.68
CA GLN A 12 -6.27 -9.94 16.68
C GLN A 12 -4.79 -9.83 16.29
N ARG A 13 -4.50 -9.79 14.98
CA ARG A 13 -3.15 -9.75 14.42
C ARG A 13 -2.96 -8.63 13.41
N PHE A 14 -3.91 -8.41 12.51
CA PHE A 14 -3.77 -7.38 11.48
C PHE A 14 -4.73 -6.22 11.74
N VAL A 15 -4.23 -4.99 11.74
CA VAL A 15 -5.08 -3.79 11.71
C VAL A 15 -5.17 -3.31 10.27
N PHE A 16 -6.35 -3.44 9.68
CA PHE A 16 -6.69 -2.94 8.35
C PHE A 16 -7.39 -1.57 8.45
N ASP A 17 -6.90 -0.60 7.67
CA ASP A 17 -7.51 0.70 7.48
C ASP A 17 -7.86 0.89 6.00
N PRO A 18 -9.17 0.95 5.65
CA PRO A 18 -9.61 1.06 4.26
C PRO A 18 -9.33 2.44 3.64
N ASN A 19 -9.18 3.48 4.46
CA ASN A 19 -9.02 4.86 3.98
C ASN A 19 -7.57 5.07 3.52
N SER A 20 -6.60 4.72 4.37
CA SER A 20 -5.16 4.76 4.04
C SER A 20 -4.68 3.56 3.21
N ASN A 21 -5.55 2.59 2.92
CA ASN A 21 -5.24 1.33 2.23
C ASN A 21 -4.07 0.58 2.88
N SER A 22 -4.00 0.56 4.22
CA SER A 22 -2.88 -0.03 4.97
C SER A 22 -3.30 -1.21 5.83
N LEU A 23 -2.40 -2.17 5.96
CA LEU A 23 -2.52 -3.39 6.75
C LEU A 23 -1.30 -3.51 7.65
N VAL A 24 -1.48 -3.44 8.97
CA VAL A 24 -0.40 -3.46 9.97
C VAL A 24 -0.35 -4.83 10.64
N ASP A 25 0.76 -5.56 10.54
CA ASP A 25 0.95 -6.86 11.21
C ASP A 25 1.47 -6.67 12.64
N GLN A 26 0.58 -6.74 13.62
CA GLN A 26 0.90 -6.58 15.05
C GLN A 26 1.83 -7.69 15.58
N ALA A 27 1.95 -8.82 14.86
CA ALA A 27 2.89 -9.90 15.19
C ALA A 27 4.28 -9.72 14.53
N SER A 28 4.45 -8.75 13.62
CA SER A 28 5.70 -8.47 12.91
C SER A 28 6.18 -7.03 13.15
N ASP A 29 6.41 -6.66 14.42
CA ASP A 29 6.94 -5.34 14.84
C ASP A 29 6.14 -4.11 14.34
N GLY A 30 4.86 -4.30 14.00
CA GLY A 30 4.03 -3.24 13.42
C GLY A 30 4.34 -2.94 11.95
N GLU A 31 4.89 -3.89 11.19
CA GLU A 31 5.13 -3.78 9.75
C GLU A 31 3.89 -3.27 9.00
N VAL A 32 4.00 -2.09 8.38
CA VAL A 32 2.92 -1.46 7.61
C VAL A 32 2.98 -1.86 6.14
N VAL A 33 2.13 -2.82 5.76
CA VAL A 33 1.95 -3.24 4.37
C VAL A 33 0.92 -2.33 3.70
N ARG A 34 1.26 -1.68 2.59
CA ARG A 34 0.27 -0.98 1.74
C ARG A 34 -0.40 -1.97 0.79
N LEU A 35 -1.72 -1.97 0.80
CA LEU A 35 -2.57 -2.71 -0.12
C LEU A 35 -2.74 -1.93 -1.43
N GLY A 36 -2.95 -2.63 -2.55
CA GLY A 36 -3.50 -2.00 -3.74
C GLY A 36 -4.97 -1.63 -3.52
N SER A 37 -5.48 -0.64 -4.25
CA SER A 37 -6.87 -0.18 -4.09
C SER A 37 -7.90 -1.29 -4.37
N ASN A 38 -7.56 -2.29 -5.17
CA ASN A 38 -8.45 -3.41 -5.47
C ASN A 38 -8.43 -4.45 -4.34
N GLU A 39 -7.24 -4.81 -3.87
CA GLU A 39 -7.02 -5.65 -2.69
C GLU A 39 -7.70 -5.06 -1.43
N SER A 40 -7.61 -3.74 -1.25
CA SER A 40 -8.25 -2.98 -0.17
C SER A 40 -9.78 -3.01 -0.26
N ARG A 41 -10.38 -2.72 -1.43
CA ARG A 41 -11.84 -2.84 -1.63
C ARG A 41 -12.36 -4.27 -1.42
N ILE A 42 -11.61 -5.29 -1.86
CA ILE A 42 -11.93 -6.70 -1.61
C ILE A 42 -11.89 -7.00 -0.11
N LEU A 43 -10.83 -6.58 0.60
CA LEU A 43 -10.68 -6.80 2.03
C LEU A 43 -11.76 -6.07 2.84
N LEU A 44 -12.12 -4.84 2.45
CA LEU A 44 -13.22 -4.08 3.06
C LEU A 44 -14.54 -4.83 2.96
N MET A 45 -14.99 -5.22 1.77
CA MET A 45 -16.27 -5.91 1.63
C MET A 45 -16.30 -7.25 2.39
N LEU A 46 -15.18 -7.98 2.37
CA LEU A 46 -14.99 -9.22 3.15
C LEU A 46 -15.00 -8.99 4.68
N SER A 47 -14.47 -7.85 5.15
CA SER A 47 -14.45 -7.47 6.56
C SER A 47 -15.76 -6.85 7.04
N GLU A 48 -16.57 -6.28 6.14
CA GLU A 48 -17.92 -5.82 6.46
C GLU A 48 -18.89 -6.98 6.69
N ARG A 49 -18.73 -8.08 5.94
CA ARG A 49 -19.56 -9.30 5.99
C ARG A 49 -18.74 -10.56 6.35
N PRO A 50 -18.15 -10.63 7.56
CA PRO A 50 -17.34 -11.77 7.98
C PRO A 50 -18.20 -13.04 8.04
N ASN A 51 -17.62 -14.18 7.66
CA ASN A 51 -18.26 -15.47 7.49
C ASN A 51 -19.36 -15.56 6.39
N GLU A 52 -19.66 -14.49 5.66
CA GLU A 52 -20.56 -14.54 4.50
C GLU A 52 -19.81 -14.96 3.22
N VAL A 53 -20.50 -15.61 2.28
CA VAL A 53 -19.94 -15.99 0.98
C VAL A 53 -20.31 -14.93 -0.06
N ILE A 54 -19.43 -13.94 -0.21
CA ILE A 54 -19.54 -12.88 -1.21
C ILE A 54 -19.30 -13.49 -2.60
N THR A 55 -20.20 -13.21 -3.54
CA THR A 55 -20.10 -13.78 -4.89
C THR A 55 -19.02 -13.09 -5.73
N ARG A 56 -18.55 -13.78 -6.78
CA ARG A 56 -17.63 -13.19 -7.77
C ARG A 56 -18.22 -11.95 -8.43
N ASN A 57 -19.53 -11.95 -8.68
CA ASN A 57 -20.23 -10.84 -9.33
C ASN A 57 -20.25 -9.59 -8.44
N GLU A 58 -20.57 -9.71 -7.15
CA GLU A 58 -20.53 -8.57 -6.20
C GLU A 58 -19.12 -7.94 -6.12
N LEU A 59 -18.07 -8.78 -6.10
CA LEU A 59 -16.69 -8.30 -6.07
C LEU A 59 -16.29 -7.63 -7.39
N HIS A 60 -16.68 -8.18 -8.55
CA HIS A 60 -16.48 -7.52 -9.85
C HIS A 60 -17.21 -6.18 -9.95
N GLU A 61 -18.43 -6.09 -9.41
CA GLU A 61 -19.22 -4.85 -9.42
C GLU A 61 -18.52 -3.75 -8.60
N TYR A 62 -18.31 -3.98 -7.31
CA TYR A 62 -17.81 -2.96 -6.37
C TYR A 62 -16.35 -2.55 -6.62
N VAL A 63 -15.50 -3.52 -6.97
CA VAL A 63 -14.05 -3.32 -7.04
C VAL A 63 -13.63 -2.73 -8.40
N TRP A 64 -14.40 -2.98 -9.47
CA TRP A 64 -14.08 -2.52 -10.83
C TRP A 64 -15.20 -1.70 -11.49
N ARG A 65 -16.45 -2.21 -11.58
CA ARG A 65 -17.51 -1.52 -12.36
C ARG A 65 -18.00 -0.22 -11.73
N ASP A 66 -18.20 -0.19 -10.42
CA ASP A 66 -18.46 1.03 -9.63
C ASP A 66 -17.33 2.06 -9.78
N GLN A 67 -16.14 1.62 -10.19
CA GLN A 67 -14.96 2.43 -10.43
C GLN A 67 -14.77 2.80 -11.92
N GLY A 68 -15.68 2.38 -12.81
CA GLY A 68 -15.64 2.64 -14.25
C GLY A 68 -14.85 1.65 -15.10
N PHE A 69 -14.45 0.49 -14.56
CA PHE A 69 -13.66 -0.52 -15.27
C PHE A 69 -14.44 -1.82 -15.47
N GLU A 70 -14.27 -2.46 -16.63
CA GLU A 70 -14.68 -3.85 -16.85
C GLU A 70 -13.43 -4.73 -16.98
N VAL A 71 -13.40 -5.84 -16.25
CA VAL A 71 -12.28 -6.78 -16.18
C VAL A 71 -12.76 -8.23 -16.24
N ASP A 72 -11.81 -9.14 -16.46
CA ASP A 72 -12.05 -10.57 -16.53
C ASP A 72 -11.93 -11.26 -15.16
N ASP A 73 -12.28 -12.55 -15.13
CA ASP A 73 -12.27 -13.34 -13.89
C ASP A 73 -10.86 -13.72 -13.38
N SER A 74 -9.82 -13.61 -14.22
CA SER A 74 -8.42 -13.74 -13.77
C SER A 74 -7.98 -12.51 -12.95
N SER A 75 -8.45 -11.31 -13.29
CA SER A 75 -8.15 -10.08 -12.55
C SER A 75 -8.58 -10.14 -11.07
N LEU A 76 -9.81 -10.61 -10.80
CA LEU A 76 -10.29 -10.90 -9.44
C LEU A 76 -9.45 -12.00 -8.75
N THR A 77 -9.10 -13.04 -9.49
CA THR A 77 -8.29 -14.15 -8.96
C THR A 77 -6.86 -13.72 -8.61
N GLN A 78 -6.28 -12.80 -9.38
CA GLN A 78 -4.98 -12.19 -9.13
C GLN A 78 -5.03 -11.27 -7.90
N ALA A 79 -6.01 -10.37 -7.80
CA ALA A 79 -6.14 -9.49 -6.64
C ALA A 79 -6.31 -10.27 -5.32
N VAL A 80 -7.13 -11.33 -5.30
CA VAL A 80 -7.23 -12.21 -4.11
C VAL A 80 -5.93 -12.97 -3.83
N SER A 81 -5.14 -13.30 -4.86
CA SER A 81 -3.80 -13.92 -4.70
C SER A 81 -2.79 -12.94 -4.10
N THR A 82 -2.83 -11.65 -4.49
CA THR A 82 -2.04 -10.57 -3.88
C THR A 82 -2.45 -10.35 -2.42
N LEU A 83 -3.76 -10.21 -2.16
CA LEU A 83 -4.32 -10.00 -0.82
C LEU A 83 -3.92 -11.12 0.16
N ARG A 84 -3.97 -12.39 -0.26
CA ARG A 84 -3.50 -13.50 0.59
C ARG A 84 -2.02 -13.40 0.94
N LYS A 85 -1.15 -13.00 0.01
CA LYS A 85 0.28 -12.79 0.30
C LYS A 85 0.50 -11.69 1.34
N MET A 86 -0.26 -10.59 1.24
CA MET A 86 -0.21 -9.46 2.18
C MET A 86 -0.70 -9.86 3.58
N LEU A 87 -1.76 -10.68 3.67
CA LEU A 87 -2.26 -11.30 4.91
C LEU A 87 -1.40 -12.49 5.40
N LYS A 88 -0.31 -12.84 4.69
CA LYS A 88 0.54 -14.01 4.96
C LYS A 88 -0.28 -15.35 5.01
N ASP A 89 -1.40 -15.41 4.28
CA ASP A 89 -2.44 -16.46 4.25
C ASP A 89 -2.15 -17.59 3.24
N SER A 90 -2.50 -18.83 3.61
CA SER A 90 -2.19 -20.04 2.84
C SER A 90 -3.35 -20.52 1.97
N THR A 91 -3.15 -20.62 0.64
CA THR A 91 -4.18 -21.18 -0.26
C THR A 91 -4.49 -22.66 -0.01
N LYS A 92 -3.61 -23.43 0.66
CA LYS A 92 -3.87 -24.83 1.04
C LYS A 92 -4.59 -24.98 2.38
N SER A 93 -4.41 -24.01 3.26
CA SER A 93 -4.89 -24.00 4.65
C SER A 93 -5.29 -22.56 5.00
N PRO A 94 -6.38 -22.04 4.40
CA PRO A 94 -6.72 -20.62 4.55
C PRO A 94 -7.15 -20.35 5.99
N GLU A 95 -6.59 -19.29 6.56
CA GLU A 95 -6.92 -18.76 7.88
C GLU A 95 -7.76 -17.48 7.75
N PHE A 96 -7.55 -16.72 6.66
CA PHE A 96 -8.22 -15.44 6.43
C PHE A 96 -9.24 -15.51 5.29
N VAL A 97 -8.79 -15.79 4.05
CA VAL A 97 -9.64 -15.70 2.86
C VAL A 97 -9.86 -17.08 2.26
N LYS A 98 -11.06 -17.63 2.43
CA LYS A 98 -11.46 -18.93 1.89
C LYS A 98 -12.10 -18.79 0.50
N THR A 99 -11.63 -19.57 -0.47
CA THR A 99 -12.31 -19.71 -1.77
C THR A 99 -13.51 -20.64 -1.61
N VAL A 100 -14.68 -20.24 -2.10
CA VAL A 100 -15.88 -21.09 -2.18
C VAL A 100 -16.15 -21.43 -3.65
N PRO A 101 -15.84 -22.67 -4.10
CA PRO A 101 -15.89 -23.04 -5.52
C PRO A 101 -17.23 -22.72 -6.18
N LYS A 102 -17.18 -22.15 -7.40
CA LYS A 102 -18.34 -21.71 -8.20
C LYS A 102 -19.24 -20.65 -7.55
N ARG A 103 -18.87 -20.08 -6.39
CA ARG A 103 -19.63 -19.00 -5.72
C ARG A 103 -18.83 -17.71 -5.61
N GLY A 104 -17.65 -17.77 -4.98
CA GLY A 104 -16.85 -16.59 -4.68
C GLY A 104 -15.89 -16.80 -3.52
N TYR A 105 -15.87 -15.86 -2.57
CA TYR A 105 -14.91 -15.84 -1.46
C TYR A 105 -15.62 -15.55 -0.13
N GLN A 106 -15.00 -15.99 0.96
CA GLN A 106 -15.52 -15.87 2.33
C GLN A 106 -14.37 -15.47 3.25
N PHE A 107 -14.58 -14.47 4.09
CA PHE A 107 -13.66 -14.18 5.20
C PHE A 107 -14.00 -15.11 6.37
N ILE A 108 -13.00 -15.80 6.92
CA ILE A 108 -13.20 -16.85 7.94
C ILE A 108 -12.48 -16.59 9.26
N ALA A 109 -11.61 -15.58 9.31
CA ALA A 109 -11.06 -15.07 10.56
C ALA A 109 -12.08 -14.20 11.32
N SER A 110 -11.83 -13.95 12.62
CA SER A 110 -12.58 -12.94 13.38
C SER A 110 -12.30 -11.54 12.83
N VAL A 111 -13.32 -10.67 12.92
CA VAL A 111 -13.24 -9.26 12.53
C VAL A 111 -13.91 -8.42 13.60
N GLU A 112 -13.14 -7.51 14.19
CA GLU A 112 -13.63 -6.49 15.13
C GLU A 112 -13.53 -5.12 14.48
N ARG A 113 -14.55 -4.26 14.65
CA ARG A 113 -14.52 -2.89 14.12
C ARG A 113 -14.06 -1.93 15.22
N SER A 114 -12.84 -1.43 15.11
CA SER A 114 -12.40 -0.28 15.88
C SER A 114 -12.96 0.99 15.22
N ALA A 115 -14.13 1.40 15.69
CA ALA A 115 -14.66 2.72 15.41
C ALA A 115 -13.67 3.80 15.92
N PRO A 116 -13.56 4.96 15.25
CA PRO A 116 -12.87 6.09 15.84
C PRO A 116 -13.62 6.48 17.12
N LEU A 117 -12.88 6.82 18.18
CA LEU A 117 -13.47 7.29 19.44
C LEU A 117 -14.13 8.65 19.21
N SER A 118 -15.39 8.64 18.78
CA SER A 118 -16.27 9.80 18.87
C SER A 118 -16.37 10.15 20.35
N SER A 119 -15.87 11.33 20.71
CA SER A 119 -15.62 11.78 22.07
C SER A 119 -16.92 12.02 22.83
N SER A 120 -17.52 10.93 23.28
CA SER A 120 -18.58 10.92 24.27
C SER A 120 -17.96 11.11 25.65
N GLU A 121 -17.65 12.37 25.96
CA GLU A 121 -17.60 12.83 27.35
C GLU A 121 -18.99 12.63 27.96
N GLN A 122 -19.29 11.41 28.44
CA GLN A 122 -20.43 11.20 29.30
C GLN A 122 -20.15 11.93 30.62
N PRO A 123 -20.97 12.92 31.01
CA PRO A 123 -20.74 13.64 32.24
C PRO A 123 -20.87 12.68 33.43
N ILE A 124 -19.93 12.81 34.38
CA ILE A 124 -19.90 11.99 35.59
C ILE A 124 -21.14 12.30 36.44
N MET A 125 -22.18 11.48 36.30
CA MET A 125 -23.23 11.37 37.31
C MET A 125 -22.84 10.24 38.26
N ALA A 126 -22.34 10.62 39.43
CA ALA A 126 -22.02 9.69 40.49
C ALA A 126 -23.29 9.18 41.18
N GLU A 127 -23.39 7.87 41.36
CA GLU A 127 -24.22 7.28 42.41
C GLU A 127 -23.35 6.29 43.20
N VAL A 128 -23.31 6.47 44.51
CA VAL A 128 -22.39 5.76 45.42
C VAL A 128 -23.17 4.75 46.24
N VAL A 129 -22.80 3.48 46.14
CA VAL A 129 -23.07 2.47 47.18
C VAL A 129 -21.83 1.61 47.34
N GLU A 130 -21.23 1.66 48.52
CA GLU A 130 -20.09 0.81 48.90
C GLU A 130 -20.55 -0.62 49.26
N ASN A 131 -19.67 -1.59 49.01
CA ASN A 131 -19.28 -2.72 49.89
C ASN A 131 -18.50 -3.73 49.00
N GLU A 132 -17.17 -3.79 49.06
CA GLU A 132 -16.31 -4.32 50.15
C GLU A 132 -15.98 -5.82 49.98
N MET A 133 -14.72 -6.16 50.30
CA MET A 133 -14.21 -7.49 50.70
C MET A 133 -13.87 -8.56 49.61
N GLU A 134 -12.62 -8.49 49.13
CA GLU A 134 -11.76 -9.69 48.89
C GLU A 134 -11.47 -10.45 50.23
N PRO A 135 -10.71 -11.58 50.33
CA PRO A 135 -10.03 -12.40 49.31
C PRO A 135 -10.25 -13.92 49.47
N THR A 136 -9.56 -14.74 48.66
CA THR A 136 -8.65 -15.87 49.08
C THR A 136 -8.27 -16.68 47.82
N LEU A 137 -6.99 -16.85 47.46
CA LEU A 137 -5.90 -17.64 48.10
C LEU A 137 -6.06 -19.17 48.06
N ALA A 138 -5.29 -19.75 47.13
CA ALA A 138 -4.21 -20.70 47.41
C ALA A 138 -4.42 -22.23 47.24
N PHE A 139 -3.25 -22.84 46.95
CA PHE A 139 -2.84 -24.23 47.15
C PHE A 139 -3.30 -25.33 46.16
N THR A 140 -2.54 -26.41 45.88
CA THR A 140 -1.07 -26.73 45.66
C THR A 140 -1.07 -28.19 45.11
N THR A 141 0.10 -28.82 44.96
CA THR A 141 0.30 -30.28 45.14
C THR A 141 -0.01 -31.20 43.95
N THR A 142 0.90 -32.08 43.48
CA THR A 142 2.39 -32.17 43.61
C THR A 142 2.93 -33.09 42.50
N ALA A 143 4.23 -32.94 42.18
CA ALA A 143 5.18 -34.01 41.84
C ALA A 143 4.89 -34.93 40.61
N GLU A 144 5.81 -35.79 40.15
CA GLU A 144 7.16 -36.10 40.65
C GLU A 144 8.17 -36.31 39.50
N GLU A 145 9.36 -36.81 39.85
CA GLU A 145 10.55 -37.12 39.03
C GLU A 145 10.26 -38.01 37.78
N VAL A 146 11.18 -38.18 36.81
CA VAL A 146 12.45 -38.92 36.97
C VAL A 146 13.63 -38.23 36.27
N VAL A 147 14.76 -38.17 36.99
CA VAL A 147 16.09 -37.87 36.44
C VAL A 147 16.79 -39.16 36.02
N THR A 148 17.39 -39.22 34.82
CA THR A 148 18.64 -39.96 34.59
C THR A 148 19.37 -39.44 33.34
N GLU A 149 20.62 -39.87 33.17
CA GLU A 149 21.67 -39.13 32.46
C GLU A 149 22.61 -40.12 31.70
N MET A 150 23.56 -39.56 30.92
CA MET A 150 24.82 -40.17 30.45
C MET A 150 24.81 -41.10 29.21
N THR A 151 25.62 -40.71 28.22
CA THR A 151 26.56 -41.55 27.40
C THR A 151 26.03 -42.66 26.48
N GLU A 152 26.69 -43.06 25.38
CA GLU A 152 27.72 -42.47 24.48
C GLU A 152 27.86 -43.39 23.24
N SER A 153 28.71 -43.04 22.27
CA SER A 153 29.42 -43.89 21.28
C SER A 153 28.83 -44.11 19.87
N GLU A 154 29.55 -43.52 18.89
CA GLU A 154 29.84 -44.05 17.54
C GLU A 154 30.85 -45.26 17.65
N PRO A 155 31.52 -45.86 16.60
CA PRO A 155 31.74 -45.42 15.20
C PRO A 155 31.92 -46.50 14.07
N VAL A 156 32.31 -46.02 12.86
CA VAL A 156 32.93 -46.71 11.68
C VAL A 156 32.17 -47.89 11.00
N ALA A 157 32.40 -48.31 9.74
CA ALA A 157 33.16 -47.83 8.54
C ALA A 157 32.42 -48.34 7.26
N LYS A 158 32.54 -47.84 6.01
CA LYS A 158 33.50 -47.04 5.23
C LYS A 158 34.59 -47.81 4.44
N ILE A 159 34.30 -48.11 3.16
CA ILE A 159 35.20 -48.54 2.04
C ILE A 159 34.53 -48.04 0.73
N GLN A 160 35.12 -47.56 -0.39
CA GLN A 160 36.45 -47.62 -1.05
C GLN A 160 36.73 -48.96 -1.78
N GLU A 161 37.38 -49.09 -2.96
CA GLU A 161 37.95 -48.20 -4.02
C GLU A 161 38.33 -49.10 -5.26
N ALA A 162 38.79 -48.73 -6.48
CA ALA A 162 39.02 -47.49 -7.28
C ALA A 162 39.32 -47.87 -8.78
N LYS A 163 39.75 -46.89 -9.62
CA LYS A 163 40.60 -47.01 -10.85
C LYS A 163 39.93 -47.43 -12.20
N ALA A 164 40.15 -46.89 -13.42
CA ALA A 164 41.05 -45.90 -14.08
C ALA A 164 42.20 -46.45 -14.98
N GLU A 165 42.46 -45.73 -16.10
CA GLU A 165 43.58 -45.74 -17.09
C GLU A 165 43.02 -45.08 -18.41
N VAL A 166 43.70 -44.47 -19.41
CA VAL A 166 45.11 -44.03 -19.64
C VAL A 166 45.18 -42.83 -20.67
N GLU A 167 46.17 -42.75 -21.57
CA GLU A 167 46.63 -41.59 -22.42
C GLU A 167 46.87 -42.06 -23.92
N PRO A 168 47.61 -41.43 -24.90
CA PRO A 168 48.39 -40.15 -24.97
C PRO A 168 48.43 -39.29 -26.31
N LYS A 169 49.11 -38.12 -26.24
CA LYS A 169 50.06 -37.46 -27.21
C LYS A 169 49.68 -36.54 -28.43
N ALA A 170 49.89 -35.23 -28.22
CA ALA A 170 50.81 -34.24 -28.90
C ALA A 170 50.83 -33.91 -30.43
N THR A 171 50.92 -32.60 -30.75
CA THR A 171 51.86 -31.94 -31.74
C THR A 171 51.79 -30.38 -31.59
N THR A 172 52.75 -29.62 -32.16
CA THR A 172 53.12 -28.22 -31.82
C THR A 172 52.80 -27.11 -32.86
N ASN A 173 52.75 -25.86 -32.37
CA ASN A 173 53.09 -24.56 -33.02
C ASN A 173 52.25 -23.99 -34.20
N VAL A 174 51.61 -22.83 -33.94
CA VAL A 174 51.81 -21.58 -34.73
C VAL A 174 51.75 -20.38 -33.76
N ALA A 175 52.65 -19.41 -33.88
CA ALA A 175 52.64 -18.19 -33.07
C ALA A 175 51.81 -17.07 -33.74
N ALA A 176 50.78 -16.57 -33.05
CA ALA A 176 49.98 -15.43 -33.51
C ALA A 176 50.46 -14.14 -32.82
N ASN A 177 51.18 -13.28 -33.54
CA ASN A 177 51.54 -11.95 -33.07
C ASN A 177 50.27 -11.08 -32.92
N LYS A 178 49.89 -10.78 -31.67
CA LYS A 178 48.80 -9.83 -31.37
C LYS A 178 49.33 -8.65 -30.57
N ASN A 179 49.74 -7.63 -31.31
CA ASN A 179 50.24 -6.35 -30.77
C ASN A 179 49.11 -5.67 -29.96
N SER A 180 49.14 -5.85 -28.64
CA SER A 180 48.06 -5.45 -27.74
C SER A 180 48.28 -4.02 -27.24
N ASN A 181 47.83 -3.05 -28.04
CA ASN A 181 47.79 -1.64 -27.66
C ASN A 181 46.89 -1.47 -26.42
N LYS A 182 47.48 -1.50 -25.22
CA LYS A 182 46.79 -1.38 -23.91
C LYS A 182 45.84 -0.17 -23.81
N TRP A 183 46.07 0.84 -24.64
CA TRP A 183 45.20 2.00 -24.85
C TRP A 183 43.76 1.63 -25.20
N THR A 184 43.50 0.60 -26.01
CA THR A 184 42.12 0.27 -26.44
C THR A 184 41.25 -0.29 -25.32
N SER A 185 41.85 -1.00 -24.37
CA SER A 185 41.17 -1.42 -23.13
C SER A 185 40.87 -0.22 -22.22
N PHE A 186 41.79 0.74 -22.14
CA PHE A 186 41.59 1.94 -21.32
C PHE A 186 40.52 2.88 -21.92
N SER A 187 40.51 3.05 -23.25
CA SER A 187 39.45 3.83 -23.93
C SER A 187 38.08 3.17 -23.83
N ALA A 188 38.00 1.83 -23.88
CA ALA A 188 36.72 1.13 -23.70
C ALA A 188 36.14 1.34 -22.30
N LEU A 189 36.98 1.26 -21.26
CA LEU A 189 36.57 1.54 -19.87
C LEU A 189 36.22 3.02 -19.65
N LEU A 190 36.99 3.94 -20.26
CA LEU A 190 36.69 5.37 -20.23
C LEU A 190 35.32 5.67 -20.87
N ILE A 191 35.03 5.10 -22.04
CA ILE A 191 33.75 5.25 -22.74
C ILE A 191 32.61 4.62 -21.92
N ALA A 192 32.83 3.47 -21.29
CA ALA A 192 31.84 2.82 -20.44
C ALA A 192 31.48 3.63 -19.17
N ILE A 193 32.37 4.49 -18.69
CA ILE A 193 32.12 5.42 -17.57
C ILE A 193 31.54 6.75 -18.07
N ILE A 194 32.08 7.31 -19.16
CA ILE A 194 31.63 8.59 -19.71
C ILE A 194 30.24 8.48 -20.33
N MET A 195 29.88 7.38 -20.99
CA MET A 195 28.59 7.28 -21.70
C MET A 195 27.37 7.36 -20.74
N PRO A 196 27.34 6.70 -19.57
CA PRO A 196 26.31 6.93 -18.55
C PRO A 196 26.31 8.37 -18.02
N ILE A 197 27.48 8.97 -17.73
CA ILE A 197 27.57 10.35 -17.24
C ILE A 197 27.02 11.33 -18.29
N LEU A 198 27.39 11.14 -19.56
CA LEU A 198 26.98 11.97 -20.68
C LEU A 198 25.48 11.83 -20.92
N VAL A 199 24.90 10.63 -20.84
CA VAL A 199 23.44 10.45 -20.84
C VAL A 199 22.80 11.27 -19.71
N ILE A 200 23.29 11.16 -18.46
CA ILE A 200 22.74 11.89 -17.31
C ILE A 200 22.85 13.41 -17.50
N THR A 201 23.92 13.94 -18.11
CA THR A 201 24.08 15.40 -18.32
C THR A 201 23.42 15.95 -19.58
N PHE A 202 23.05 15.11 -20.55
CA PHE A 202 22.38 15.54 -21.79
C PHE A 202 20.88 15.18 -21.82
N THR A 203 20.43 14.24 -20.98
CA THR A 203 18.99 13.98 -20.75
C THR A 203 18.49 14.81 -19.57
N ASN A 204 18.31 16.11 -19.78
CA ASN A 204 17.38 16.85 -18.93
C ASN A 204 16.01 16.13 -19.01
N PRO A 205 15.34 15.87 -17.87
CA PRO A 205 13.95 15.43 -17.94
C PRO A 205 13.12 16.50 -18.65
N ALA A 206 12.09 16.09 -19.38
CA ALA A 206 11.12 17.04 -19.90
C ALA A 206 10.38 17.67 -18.72
N GLU A 207 10.64 18.95 -18.44
CA GLU A 207 9.86 19.72 -17.47
C GLU A 207 8.39 19.71 -17.92
N SER A 208 7.49 19.38 -17.01
CA SER A 208 6.05 19.36 -17.31
C SER A 208 5.55 20.80 -17.40
N GLU A 209 5.52 21.37 -18.61
CA GLU A 209 4.96 22.69 -18.84
C GLU A 209 3.49 22.74 -18.38
N PHE A 210 3.16 23.75 -17.57
CA PHE A 210 1.83 23.98 -17.02
C PHE A 210 1.21 25.25 -17.61
N LEU A 211 -0.06 25.14 -18.01
CA LEU A 211 -0.91 26.26 -18.38
C LEU A 211 -1.60 26.80 -17.13
N THR A 212 -1.48 28.11 -16.86
CA THR A 212 -2.29 28.78 -15.83
C THR A 212 -3.70 29.00 -16.36
N LEU A 213 -4.70 28.47 -15.66
CA LEU A 213 -6.12 28.57 -15.98
C LEU A 213 -6.77 29.81 -15.34
N ALA A 214 -6.41 30.09 -14.09
CA ALA A 214 -6.93 31.20 -13.29
C ALA A 214 -5.94 31.57 -12.17
N GLU A 215 -6.10 32.75 -11.58
CA GLU A 215 -5.39 33.14 -10.35
C GLU A 215 -6.42 33.58 -9.31
N VAL A 216 -6.45 32.88 -8.17
CA VAL A 216 -7.52 32.98 -7.16
C VAL A 216 -6.90 33.36 -5.82
N ASP A 217 -7.20 34.56 -5.34
CA ASP A 217 -6.56 35.20 -4.18
C ASP A 217 -5.01 35.24 -4.25
N GLY A 218 -4.42 35.25 -5.46
CA GLY A 218 -2.97 35.15 -5.67
C GLY A 218 -2.41 33.72 -5.70
N VAL A 219 -3.25 32.69 -5.67
CA VAL A 219 -2.87 31.29 -5.88
C VAL A 219 -3.08 30.92 -7.34
N LYS A 220 -2.06 30.36 -8.00
CA LYS A 220 -2.14 29.99 -9.41
C LYS A 220 -2.83 28.64 -9.59
N VAL A 221 -3.98 28.63 -10.26
CA VAL A 221 -4.65 27.41 -10.71
C VAL A 221 -4.06 26.99 -12.04
N GLN A 222 -3.47 25.80 -12.11
CA GLN A 222 -2.66 25.32 -13.24
C GLN A 222 -3.10 23.93 -13.70
N THR A 223 -2.79 23.57 -14.95
CA THR A 223 -3.00 22.21 -15.49
C THR A 223 -1.90 21.91 -16.53
N PRO A 224 -1.51 20.64 -16.78
CA PRO A 224 -0.48 20.31 -17.78
C PRO A 224 -0.85 20.84 -19.18
N ILE A 225 0.13 21.29 -19.98
CA ILE A 225 -0.13 21.94 -21.28
C ILE A 225 -0.88 21.06 -22.30
N ASN A 226 -0.81 19.74 -22.16
CA ASN A 226 -1.53 18.75 -22.99
C ASN A 226 -2.80 18.20 -22.32
N HIS A 227 -3.29 18.82 -21.24
CA HIS A 227 -4.52 18.43 -20.57
C HIS A 227 -5.75 18.88 -21.41
N PRO A 228 -6.83 18.07 -21.48
CA PRO A 228 -8.08 18.52 -22.08
C PRO A 228 -8.71 19.72 -21.37
N ASP A 229 -9.69 20.37 -22.01
CA ASP A 229 -10.33 21.56 -21.46
C ASP A 229 -11.00 21.31 -20.08
N LEU A 230 -10.89 22.31 -19.21
CA LEU A 230 -11.45 22.38 -17.87
C LEU A 230 -12.34 23.61 -17.65
N SER A 231 -12.68 24.36 -18.70
CA SER A 231 -13.52 25.57 -18.65
C SER A 231 -14.83 25.38 -17.88
N SER A 232 -15.47 24.22 -18.03
CA SER A 232 -16.70 23.82 -17.33
C SER A 232 -16.52 23.64 -15.81
N TRP A 233 -15.31 23.31 -15.36
CA TRP A 233 -14.98 23.07 -13.96
C TRP A 233 -14.51 24.33 -13.22
N LEU A 234 -14.02 25.37 -13.93
CA LEU A 234 -13.48 26.60 -13.31
C LEU A 234 -14.37 27.17 -12.18
N PRO A 235 -15.71 27.29 -12.31
CA PRO A 235 -16.55 27.86 -11.24
C PRO A 235 -16.68 26.98 -9.99
N ALA A 236 -16.27 25.70 -10.06
CA ALA A 236 -16.15 24.81 -8.91
C ALA A 236 -14.72 24.85 -8.33
N ILE A 237 -13.69 24.91 -9.19
CA ILE A 237 -12.29 25.03 -8.79
C ILE A 237 -12.08 26.34 -8.00
N GLU A 238 -12.49 27.48 -8.54
CA GLU A 238 -12.37 28.80 -7.91
C GLU A 238 -12.97 28.81 -6.49
N LYS A 239 -14.21 28.31 -6.35
CA LYS A 239 -14.89 28.22 -5.04
C LYS A 239 -14.16 27.30 -4.07
N CYS A 240 -13.58 26.21 -4.55
CA CYS A 240 -12.84 25.29 -3.71
C CYS A 240 -11.49 25.87 -3.24
N VAL A 241 -10.79 26.60 -4.11
CA VAL A 241 -9.57 27.32 -3.76
C VAL A 241 -9.87 28.44 -2.76
N VAL A 242 -10.93 29.23 -2.95
CA VAL A 242 -11.37 30.23 -1.95
C VAL A 242 -11.72 29.56 -0.61
N HIS A 243 -12.47 28.45 -0.63
CA HIS A 243 -12.82 27.71 0.59
C HIS A 243 -11.57 27.21 1.33
N TYR A 244 -10.61 26.63 0.61
CA TYR A 244 -9.35 26.15 1.17
C TYR A 244 -8.49 27.30 1.73
N ASN A 245 -8.36 28.41 0.98
CA ASN A 245 -7.62 29.61 1.37
C ASN A 245 -8.13 30.25 2.67
N ASN A 246 -9.42 30.14 3.00
CA ASN A 246 -9.97 30.67 4.26
C ASN A 246 -9.36 30.01 5.50
N ASN A 247 -8.99 28.72 5.40
CA ASN A 247 -8.33 27.98 6.47
C ASN A 247 -6.79 28.04 6.37
N HIS A 248 -6.25 28.31 5.17
CA HIS A 248 -4.83 28.24 4.82
C HIS A 248 -4.29 29.64 4.50
N THR A 249 -3.91 30.38 5.54
CA THR A 249 -3.58 31.82 5.46
C THR A 249 -2.12 32.11 5.82
N GLY A 250 -1.62 33.27 5.37
CA GLY A 250 -0.24 33.70 5.64
C GLY A 250 0.78 32.76 5.00
N MET A 251 1.68 32.21 5.81
CA MET A 251 2.74 31.28 5.35
C MET A 251 2.20 29.87 5.05
N LEU A 252 1.03 29.51 5.58
CA LEU A 252 0.33 28.24 5.30
C LEU A 252 -0.53 28.32 4.03
N LYS A 253 -0.39 29.37 3.21
CA LYS A 253 -1.17 29.53 1.98
C LYS A 253 -0.52 28.75 0.84
N PRO A 254 -1.28 27.97 0.03
CA PRO A 254 -0.74 27.30 -1.14
C PRO A 254 -0.16 28.31 -2.15
N THR A 255 0.95 27.94 -2.77
CA THR A 255 1.60 28.70 -3.85
C THR A 255 0.84 28.49 -5.17
N GLU A 256 0.42 27.25 -5.42
CA GLU A 256 -0.25 26.84 -6.65
C GLU A 256 -1.17 25.63 -6.42
N VAL A 257 -2.10 25.42 -7.36
CA VAL A 257 -3.05 24.30 -7.35
C VAL A 257 -3.07 23.64 -8.72
N ILE A 258 -2.64 22.38 -8.80
CA ILE A 258 -2.61 21.64 -10.07
C ILE A 258 -3.90 20.82 -10.23
N ALA A 259 -4.74 21.24 -11.18
CA ALA A 259 -5.98 20.61 -11.56
C ALA A 259 -5.77 19.53 -12.64
N THR A 260 -6.26 18.31 -12.41
CA THR A 260 -6.17 17.18 -13.35
C THR A 260 -7.43 16.29 -13.31
N GLY A 261 -7.81 15.72 -14.46
CA GLY A 261 -9.02 14.90 -14.61
C GLY A 261 -10.15 15.62 -15.33
N GLY A 262 -11.34 15.67 -14.73
CA GLY A 262 -12.49 16.45 -15.23
C GLY A 262 -13.17 15.89 -16.50
N GLN A 263 -12.60 14.85 -17.11
CA GLN A 263 -13.18 14.13 -18.26
C GLN A 263 -14.21 13.06 -17.84
N THR A 264 -14.28 12.80 -16.53
CA THR A 264 -15.24 11.91 -15.88
C THR A 264 -16.09 12.74 -14.90
N ASN A 265 -16.85 12.09 -14.00
CA ASN A 265 -17.61 12.77 -12.96
C ASN A 265 -16.71 13.37 -11.82
N ASN A 266 -15.38 13.37 -11.94
CA ASN A 266 -14.48 13.95 -10.93
C ASN A 266 -13.25 14.69 -11.50
N LEU A 267 -12.70 15.58 -10.68
CA LEU A 267 -11.46 16.33 -10.90
C LEU A 267 -10.62 16.31 -9.61
N ALA A 268 -9.31 16.12 -9.73
CA ALA A 268 -8.36 16.23 -8.63
C ALA A 268 -7.73 17.63 -8.60
N LEU A 269 -7.66 18.23 -7.42
CA LEU A 269 -6.98 19.50 -7.13
C LEU A 269 -5.83 19.24 -6.16
N ASN A 270 -4.60 19.37 -6.65
CA ASN A 270 -3.39 19.14 -5.85
C ASN A 270 -2.87 20.49 -5.36
N TYR A 271 -3.02 20.77 -4.06
CA TYR A 271 -2.58 22.00 -3.43
C TYR A 271 -1.10 21.89 -3.05
N ILE A 272 -0.29 22.83 -3.53
CA ILE A 272 1.16 22.84 -3.33
C ILE A 272 1.54 24.06 -2.50
N HIS A 273 2.06 23.81 -1.30
CA HIS A 273 2.51 24.81 -0.33
C HIS A 273 3.99 25.17 -0.52
N PRO A 274 4.44 26.29 0.07
CA PRO A 274 5.87 26.63 0.15
C PRO A 274 6.68 25.45 0.72
N GLN A 275 7.95 25.33 0.31
CA GLN A 275 8.82 24.20 0.68
C GLN A 275 8.87 23.93 2.19
N GLU A 276 8.85 25.00 3.01
CA GLU A 276 8.84 24.97 4.48
C GLU A 276 7.60 24.30 5.09
N TYR A 277 6.48 24.29 4.35
CA TYR A 277 5.17 23.75 4.77
C TYR A 277 4.68 22.66 3.81
N SER A 278 5.60 22.00 3.10
CA SER A 278 5.30 20.93 2.13
C SER A 278 4.65 19.67 2.73
N SER A 279 4.53 19.59 4.06
CA SER A 279 3.68 18.63 4.78
C SER A 279 2.18 18.83 4.57
N GLU A 280 1.75 20.07 4.30
CA GLU A 280 0.33 20.43 4.08
C GLU A 280 -0.15 20.15 2.64
N ASN A 281 0.73 19.61 1.78
CA ASN A 281 0.42 19.27 0.40
C ASN A 281 -0.67 18.19 0.33
N ILE A 282 -1.83 18.53 -0.25
CA ILE A 282 -3.03 17.68 -0.23
C ILE A 282 -3.72 17.64 -1.59
N THR A 283 -4.26 16.48 -1.94
CA THR A 283 -5.15 16.29 -3.10
C THR A 283 -6.61 16.30 -2.63
N LEU A 284 -7.39 17.28 -3.08
CA LEU A 284 -8.86 17.28 -2.92
C LEU A 284 -9.53 16.71 -4.17
N ARG A 285 -10.70 16.08 -4.04
CA ARG A 285 -11.47 15.51 -5.16
C ARG A 285 -12.84 16.17 -5.27
N ILE A 286 -13.05 16.94 -6.33
CA ILE A 286 -14.35 17.59 -6.59
C ILE A 286 -15.17 16.75 -7.59
N TYR A 287 -16.50 16.69 -7.43
CA TYR A 287 -17.41 15.88 -8.24
C TYR A 287 -18.50 16.73 -8.91
N ALA A 288 -18.85 16.43 -10.17
CA ALA A 288 -19.72 17.31 -10.97
C ALA A 288 -21.19 17.33 -10.53
N ASN A 289 -21.65 16.29 -9.80
CA ASN A 289 -23.04 16.12 -9.38
C ASN A 289 -23.29 16.42 -7.88
N GLN A 290 -22.40 17.16 -7.24
CA GLN A 290 -22.58 17.65 -5.87
C GLN A 290 -22.89 19.14 -5.90
N SER A 291 -23.98 19.56 -5.26
CA SER A 291 -24.39 20.97 -5.14
C SER A 291 -23.85 21.66 -3.89
N ASP A 292 -23.59 20.90 -2.82
CA ASP A 292 -23.20 21.43 -1.52
C ASP A 292 -21.68 21.51 -1.36
N LEU A 293 -21.18 22.76 -1.33
CA LEU A 293 -19.75 23.10 -1.34
C LEU A 293 -18.93 22.45 -0.19
N ASN A 294 -19.58 22.16 0.94
CA ASN A 294 -18.96 21.51 2.09
C ASN A 294 -18.74 20.00 1.91
N ASP A 295 -19.39 19.37 0.93
CA ASP A 295 -19.08 18.00 0.49
C ASP A 295 -18.08 17.99 -0.68
N ILE A 296 -18.15 18.99 -1.57
CA ILE A 296 -17.30 19.10 -2.77
C ILE A 296 -15.81 19.17 -2.42
N CYS A 297 -15.43 19.91 -1.38
CA CYS A 297 -14.02 20.19 -1.06
C CYS A 297 -13.41 19.28 0.01
N LYS A 298 -13.94 18.07 0.19
CA LYS A 298 -13.38 17.10 1.14
C LYS A 298 -12.04 16.55 0.65
N GLY A 299 -11.05 16.59 1.53
CA GLY A 299 -9.78 15.91 1.35
C GLY A 299 -9.86 14.46 1.83
N ASP A 300 -9.14 13.57 1.15
CA ASP A 300 -8.88 12.22 1.64
C ASP A 300 -7.85 12.32 2.80
N GLN A 301 -8.33 12.51 4.04
CA GLN A 301 -7.54 12.47 5.30
C GLN A 301 -7.62 11.09 5.96
#